data_AF-A0A3M0ZPV1-F1
#
_entry.id   AF-A0A3M0ZPV1-F1
#
_cell.length_a   1.000
_cell.length_b   1.000
_cell.length_c   1.000
_cell.angle_alpha   90.00
_cell.angle_beta   90.00
_cell.angle_gamma   90.00
#
_symmetry.space_group_name_H-M   'P 1'
#
loop_
_entity.id
_entity.type
_entity.pdbx_description
1 polymer ?
#
loop_
_entity_poly.entity_id
_entity_poly.type
_entity_poly.pdbx_seq_one_letter_code
_entity_poly.pdbx_strand_id
1 'polypeptide(L)'
;MSHVEPLRIDIDKVCEGGPFRCSPAVKKCFWACIAVGIASLALGTIVFPGSIVWGAYYSALIFWMGIAFGGVMVAVIFQVVHAKWSPPVRRLAEAHVAFLPWALLFLAVTWLGRKELFFWGHSPM
;
A
#
# COMPACT_ATOMS: atom_id res chain seq x y z
N MET A 1 33.01 -26.01 8.56
CA MET A 1 32.37 -25.02 9.46
C MET A 1 33.06 -23.69 9.23
N SER A 2 32.50 -22.82 8.38
CA SER A 2 33.07 -21.48 8.18
C SER A 2 32.66 -20.59 9.35
N HIS A 3 33.64 -20.10 10.10
CA HIS A 3 33.46 -19.02 11.07
C HIS A 3 33.12 -17.74 10.30
N VAL A 4 31.83 -17.55 9.98
CA VAL A 4 31.34 -16.24 9.54
C VAL A 4 31.23 -15.43 10.82
N GLU A 5 32.19 -14.53 11.01
CA GLU A 5 32.17 -13.58 12.12
C GLU A 5 30.83 -12.82 12.07
N PRO A 6 30.01 -12.91 13.14
CA PRO A 6 28.73 -12.23 13.14
C PRO A 6 29.01 -10.74 12.99
N LEU A 7 28.30 -10.11 12.06
CA LEU A 7 28.36 -8.66 11.85
C LEU A 7 28.12 -8.01 13.22
N ARG A 8 29.15 -7.36 13.78
CA ARG A 8 29.13 -6.79 15.13
C ARG A 8 28.24 -5.54 15.12
N ILE A 9 26.94 -5.78 15.07
CA ILE A 9 25.92 -4.75 15.18
C ILE A 9 25.84 -4.39 16.65
N ASP A 10 26.18 -3.15 16.95
CA ASP A 10 26.04 -2.58 18.28
C ASP A 10 24.55 -2.44 18.61
N ILE A 11 24.04 -3.38 19.40
CA ILE A 11 22.61 -3.49 19.73
C ILE A 11 22.17 -2.27 20.55
N ASP A 12 23.02 -1.84 21.48
CA ASP A 12 22.74 -0.71 22.38
C ASP A 12 22.55 0.57 21.55
N LYS A 13 23.46 0.80 20.59
CA LYS A 13 23.35 1.93 19.65
C LYS A 13 22.10 1.88 18.77
N VAL A 14 21.64 0.69 18.37
CA VAL A 14 20.41 0.53 17.56
C VAL A 14 19.17 0.78 18.41
N CYS A 15 19.16 0.33 19.67
CA CYS A 15 18.07 0.61 20.62
C CYS A 15 17.97 2.10 20.97
N GLU A 16 19.11 2.80 21.07
CA GLU A 16 19.18 4.25 21.33
C GLU A 16 18.79 5.11 20.12
N GLY A 17 18.93 4.59 18.89
CA GLY A 17 18.77 5.33 17.64
C GLY A 17 17.37 5.89 17.35
N GLY A 18 16.35 5.49 18.12
CA GLY A 18 14.96 5.95 17.94
C GLY A 18 14.32 5.56 16.60
N PRO A 19 13.04 5.90 16.39
CA PRO A 19 12.36 5.58 15.13
C PRO A 19 12.93 6.39 13.96
N PHE A 20 12.92 5.78 12.77
CA PHE A 20 13.38 6.43 11.55
C PHE A 20 12.66 7.77 11.30
N ARG A 21 13.41 8.88 11.31
CA ARG A 21 12.85 10.23 11.12
C ARG A 21 12.86 10.58 9.63
N CYS A 22 11.71 10.57 8.97
CA CYS A 22 11.60 11.09 7.61
C CYS A 22 11.81 12.61 7.58
N SER A 23 12.55 13.09 6.58
CA SER A 23 12.75 14.52 6.31
C SER A 23 11.40 15.25 6.20
N PRO A 24 11.27 16.46 6.76
CA PRO A 24 10.03 17.23 6.70
C PRO A 24 9.63 17.55 5.25
N ALA A 25 10.58 17.67 4.32
CA ALA A 25 10.31 17.89 2.90
C ALA A 25 9.59 16.68 2.27
N VAL A 26 10.05 15.46 2.58
CA VAL A 26 9.44 14.22 2.09
C VAL A 26 8.00 14.07 2.61
N LYS A 27 7.78 14.36 3.90
CA LYS A 27 6.42 14.35 4.48
C LYS A 27 5.49 15.34 3.78
N LYS A 28 5.96 16.56 3.51
CA LYS A 28 5.18 17.58 2.77
C LYS A 28 4.84 17.12 1.36
N CYS A 29 5.81 16.50 0.67
CA CYS A 29 5.59 15.95 -0.67
C CYS A 29 4.49 14.88 -0.67
N PHE A 30 4.51 13.93 0.27
CA PHE A 30 3.44 12.93 0.38
C PHE A 30 2.06 13.53 0.65
N TRP A 31 1.98 14.52 1.54
CA TRP A 31 0.73 15.26 1.78
C TRP A 31 0.23 15.99 0.53
N ALA A 32 1.13 16.57 -0.26
CA ALA A 32 0.77 17.21 -1.52
C ALA A 32 0.22 16.19 -2.54
N CYS A 33 0.85 15.01 -2.67
CA CYS A 33 0.34 13.95 -3.54
C CYS A 33 -1.05 13.46 -3.13
N ILE A 34 -1.30 13.31 -1.82
CA ILE A 34 -2.63 12.96 -1.30
C ILE A 34 -3.66 14.05 -1.66
N ALA A 35 -3.31 15.32 -1.45
CA ALA A 35 -4.19 16.44 -1.77
C ALA A 35 -4.54 16.48 -3.27
N VAL A 36 -3.55 16.25 -4.15
CA VAL A 36 -3.76 16.17 -5.60
C VAL A 36 -4.68 15.00 -5.96
N GLY A 37 -4.50 13.83 -5.32
CA GLY A 37 -5.36 12.66 -5.55
C GLY A 37 -6.81 12.88 -5.12
N ILE A 38 -7.04 13.56 -4.01
CA ILE A 38 -8.39 13.93 -3.56
C ILE A 38 -9.01 14.96 -4.51
N ALA A 39 -8.22 15.97 -4.91
CA ALA A 39 -8.68 17.00 -5.84
C ALA A 39 -9.04 16.41 -7.22
N SER A 40 -8.27 15.46 -7.73
CA SER A 40 -8.57 14.82 -9.01
C SER A 40 -9.86 13.98 -8.98
N LEU A 41 -10.13 13.29 -7.87
CA LEU A 41 -11.39 12.57 -7.65
C LEU A 41 -12.57 13.54 -7.56
N ALA A 42 -12.43 14.63 -6.79
CA ALA A 42 -13.48 15.64 -6.65
C ALA A 42 -13.82 16.32 -7.98
N LEU A 43 -12.79 16.78 -8.72
CA LEU A 43 -12.97 17.35 -10.06
C LEU A 43 -13.55 16.32 -11.04
N GLY A 44 -13.09 15.06 -10.95
CA GLY A 44 -13.58 13.96 -11.78
C GLY A 44 -15.09 13.76 -11.67
N THR A 45 -15.65 13.79 -10.45
CA THR A 45 -17.10 13.63 -10.22
C THR A 45 -17.96 14.77 -10.78
N ILE A 46 -17.37 15.95 -11.03
CA ILE A 46 -18.08 17.12 -11.58
C ILE A 46 -18.04 17.10 -13.12
N VAL A 47 -16.90 16.65 -13.69
CA VAL A 47 -16.63 16.75 -15.13
C VAL A 47 -17.10 15.51 -15.91
N PHE A 48 -17.00 14.31 -15.32
CA PHE A 48 -17.21 13.05 -16.04
C PHE A 48 -18.44 12.27 -15.53
N PRO A 49 -19.01 11.39 -16.37
CA PRO A 49 -20.03 10.43 -15.94
C PRO A 49 -19.55 9.57 -14.78
N GLY A 50 -20.46 9.24 -13.86
CA GLY A 50 -20.17 8.44 -12.67
C GLY A 50 -19.46 7.12 -13.00
N SER A 51 -19.90 6.41 -14.04
CA SER A 51 -19.30 5.14 -14.49
C SER A 51 -17.79 5.24 -14.76
N ILE A 52 -17.33 6.33 -15.38
CA ILE A 52 -15.91 6.53 -15.70
C ILE A 52 -15.10 6.80 -14.42
N VAL A 53 -15.62 7.67 -13.54
CA VAL A 53 -14.94 8.06 -12.31
C VAL A 53 -14.81 6.87 -11.36
N TRP A 54 -15.91 6.13 -11.16
CA TRP A 54 -15.93 4.94 -10.32
C TRP A 54 -15.07 3.83 -10.92
N GLY A 55 -15.11 3.62 -12.24
CA GLY A 55 -14.25 2.65 -12.94
C GLY A 55 -12.76 2.95 -12.80
N ALA A 56 -12.35 4.21 -12.97
CA ALA A 56 -10.97 4.65 -12.77
C ALA A 56 -10.52 4.48 -11.30
N TYR A 57 -11.38 4.86 -10.35
CA TYR A 57 -11.15 4.67 -8.93
C TYR A 57 -10.95 3.18 -8.57
N TYR A 58 -11.86 2.31 -9.02
CA TYR A 58 -11.81 0.88 -8.73
C TYR A 58 -10.60 0.19 -9.37
N SER A 59 -10.23 0.59 -10.59
CA SER A 59 -9.04 0.08 -11.27
C SER A 59 -7.76 0.43 -10.51
N ALA A 60 -7.63 1.68 -10.04
CA ALA A 60 -6.51 2.09 -9.21
C ALA A 60 -6.48 1.32 -7.88
N LEU A 61 -7.65 1.13 -7.24
CA LEU A 61 -7.76 0.36 -6.00
C LEU A 61 -7.26 -1.07 -6.18
N ILE A 62 -7.72 -1.80 -7.21
CA ILE A 62 -7.28 -3.18 -7.48
C ILE A 62 -5.78 -3.22 -7.76
N PHE A 63 -5.26 -2.29 -8.55
CA PHE A 63 -3.83 -2.24 -8.89
C PHE A 63 -2.96 -2.15 -7.64
N TRP A 64 -3.22 -1.16 -6.77
CA TRP A 64 -2.43 -0.96 -5.54
C TRP A 64 -2.66 -2.07 -4.51
N MET A 65 -3.89 -2.60 -4.42
CA MET A 65 -4.20 -3.75 -3.57
C MET A 65 -3.46 -5.01 -4.03
N GLY A 66 -3.36 -5.25 -5.34
CA GLY A 66 -2.59 -6.34 -5.91
C GLY A 66 -1.09 -6.25 -5.57
N ILE A 67 -0.51 -5.05 -5.63
CA ILE A 67 0.87 -4.82 -5.20
C ILE A 67 1.05 -5.14 -3.71
N ALA A 68 0.10 -4.73 -2.86
CA ALA A 68 0.16 -5.02 -1.42
C ALA A 68 0.10 -6.54 -1.13
N PHE A 69 -0.80 -7.27 -1.78
CA PHE A 69 -0.86 -8.73 -1.67
C PHE A 69 0.40 -9.42 -2.22
N GLY A 70 0.96 -8.91 -3.33
CA GLY A 70 2.25 -9.36 -3.85
C GLY A 70 3.37 -9.21 -2.82
N GLY A 71 3.42 -8.07 -2.12
CA GLY A 71 4.36 -7.84 -1.03
C GLY A 71 4.23 -8.88 0.10
N VAL A 72 3.01 -9.19 0.53
CA VAL A 72 2.75 -10.26 1.53
C VAL A 72 3.29 -11.61 1.04
N MET A 73 2.97 -12.00 -0.20
CA MET A 73 3.40 -13.29 -0.75
C MET A 73 4.93 -13.39 -0.83
N VAL A 74 5.61 -12.34 -1.27
CA VAL A 74 7.09 -12.32 -1.33
C VAL A 74 7.70 -12.47 0.07
N ALA A 75 7.16 -11.78 1.07
CA ALA A 75 7.61 -11.92 2.46
C ALA A 75 7.43 -13.35 2.99
N VAL A 76 6.29 -13.98 2.70
CA VAL A 76 6.00 -15.38 3.08
C VAL A 76 6.96 -16.34 2.38
N ILE A 77 7.18 -16.20 1.07
CA ILE A 77 8.10 -17.06 0.31
C ILE A 77 9.49 -17.03 0.93
N PHE A 78 10.03 -15.84 1.22
CA PHE A 78 11.36 -15.72 1.83
C PHE A 78 11.45 -16.37 3.21
N GLN A 79 10.36 -16.37 3.96
CA GLN A 79 10.29 -17.05 5.25
C GLN A 79 10.24 -18.58 5.10
N VAL A 80 9.48 -19.09 4.13
CA VAL A 80 9.38 -20.53 3.84
C VAL A 80 10.72 -21.11 3.35
N VAL A 81 11.43 -20.40 2.47
CA VAL A 81 12.72 -20.89 1.94
C VAL A 81 13.92 -20.58 2.84
N HIS A 82 13.71 -19.94 3.99
CA HIS A 82 14.76 -19.51 4.92
C HIS A 82 15.91 -18.72 4.24
N ALA A 83 15.57 -17.77 3.37
CA ALA A 83 16.56 -17.02 2.60
C ALA A 83 17.36 -16.03 3.48
N LYS A 84 18.67 -16.28 3.65
CA LYS A 84 19.56 -15.45 4.49
C LYS A 84 19.88 -14.06 3.92
N TRP A 85 19.80 -13.88 2.60
CA TRP A 85 20.04 -12.60 1.91
C TRP A 85 18.79 -11.73 1.79
N SER A 86 17.62 -12.26 2.13
CA SER A 86 16.32 -11.59 2.00
C SER A 86 16.04 -10.39 2.92
N PRO A 87 16.74 -10.11 4.04
CA PRO A 87 16.34 -9.04 4.96
C PRO A 87 16.05 -7.66 4.34
N PRO A 88 16.86 -7.10 3.43
CA PRO A 88 16.54 -5.79 2.83
C PRO A 88 15.29 -5.84 1.93
N VAL A 89 15.13 -6.90 1.14
CA VAL A 89 13.97 -7.06 0.23
C VAL A 89 12.70 -7.36 1.02
N ARG A 90 12.81 -8.16 2.08
CA ARG A 90 11.73 -8.49 3.00
C ARG A 90 11.17 -7.24 3.68
N ARG A 91 12.02 -6.33 4.17
CA ARG A 91 11.57 -5.06 4.77
C ARG A 91 10.79 -4.19 3.79
N LEU A 92 11.21 -4.15 2.53
CA LEU A 92 10.47 -3.44 1.48
C LEU A 92 9.11 -4.10 1.23
N ALA A 93 9.07 -5.44 1.15
CA ALA A 93 7.84 -6.19 0.96
C ALA A 93 6.86 -6.00 2.14
N GLU A 94 7.35 -6.01 3.37
CA GLU A 94 6.59 -5.75 4.59
C GLU A 94 6.03 -4.33 4.64
N ALA A 95 6.75 -3.33 4.11
CA ALA A 95 6.26 -1.96 4.04
C ALA A 95 4.99 -1.81 3.17
N HIS A 96 4.84 -2.63 2.12
CA HIS A 96 3.65 -2.60 1.25
C HIS A 96 2.40 -3.14 1.95
N VAL A 97 2.56 -3.99 2.97
CA VAL A 97 1.45 -4.53 3.78
C VAL A 97 0.70 -3.43 4.53
N ALA A 98 1.38 -2.32 4.85
CA ALA A 98 0.77 -1.16 5.50
C ALA A 98 -0.35 -0.51 4.67
N PHE A 99 -0.46 -0.83 3.37
CA PHE A 99 -1.58 -0.40 2.52
C PHE A 99 -2.88 -1.18 2.77
N LEU A 100 -2.84 -2.40 3.29
CA LEU A 100 -4.04 -3.27 3.41
C LEU A 100 -5.18 -2.66 4.25
N PRO A 101 -4.93 -2.02 5.41
CA PRO A 101 -6.00 -1.35 6.17
C PRO A 101 -6.67 -0.23 5.36
N TRP A 102 -5.89 0.51 4.58
CA TRP A 102 -6.40 1.56 3.69
C TRP A 102 -7.17 0.97 2.50
N ALA A 103 -6.70 -0.14 1.94
CA ALA A 103 -7.43 -0.87 0.89
C ALA A 103 -8.80 -1.33 1.38
N LEU A 104 -8.92 -1.79 2.63
CA LEU A 104 -10.22 -2.15 3.23
C LEU A 104 -11.15 -0.94 3.33
N LEU A 105 -10.63 0.22 3.75
CA LEU A 105 -11.41 1.46 3.79
C LEU A 105 -11.88 1.89 2.41
N PHE A 106 -11.01 1.80 1.39
CA PHE A 106 -11.39 2.09 0.01
C PHE A 106 -12.38 1.08 -0.55
N LEU A 107 -12.23 -0.21 -0.24
CA LEU A 107 -13.25 -1.21 -0.57
C LEU A 107 -14.60 -0.86 0.07
N ALA A 108 -14.63 -0.38 1.32
CA ALA A 108 -15.89 0.10 1.91
C ALA A 108 -16.49 1.29 1.13
N VAL A 109 -15.65 2.21 0.63
CA VAL A 109 -16.09 3.33 -0.22
C VAL A 109 -16.68 2.88 -1.55
N THR A 110 -16.24 1.75 -2.13
CA THR A 110 -16.85 1.21 -3.37
C THR A 110 -18.34 0.89 -3.23
N TRP A 111 -18.85 0.69 -2.00
CA TRP A 111 -20.28 0.49 -1.75
C TRP A 111 -21.14 1.66 -2.23
N LEU A 112 -20.62 2.88 -2.18
CA LEU A 112 -21.30 4.08 -2.67
C LEU A 112 -21.45 4.07 -4.19
N GLY A 113 -20.43 3.56 -4.89
CA GLY A 113 -20.39 3.44 -6.35
C GLY A 113 -20.97 2.14 -6.91
N ARG A 114 -21.59 1.29 -6.08
CA ARG A 114 -21.99 -0.08 -6.48
C ARG A 114 -22.90 -0.13 -7.72
N LYS A 115 -23.76 0.87 -7.90
CA LYS A 115 -24.67 0.94 -9.04
C LYS A 115 -23.90 1.17 -10.33
N GLU A 116 -22.91 2.06 -10.31
CA GLU A 116 -22.13 2.40 -11.50
C GLU A 116 -21.09 1.31 -11.85
N LEU A 117 -20.63 0.55 -10.86
CA LEU A 117 -19.57 -0.45 -11.02
C LEU A 117 -20.06 -1.83 -11.45
N PHE A 118 -21.23 -2.25 -10.95
CA PHE A 118 -21.68 -3.63 -11.09
C PHE A 118 -23.04 -3.68 -11.77
N PHE A 119 -23.13 -4.41 -12.89
CA PHE A 119 -24.39 -4.55 -13.62
C PHE A 119 -25.50 -5.17 -12.75
N TRP A 120 -25.14 -6.10 -11.85
CA TRP A 120 -26.07 -6.70 -10.89
C TRP A 120 -26.44 -5.76 -9.74
N GLY A 121 -25.68 -4.69 -9.52
CA GLY A 121 -25.92 -3.70 -8.46
C GLY A 121 -27.17 -2.82 -8.69
N HIS A 122 -27.74 -2.86 -9.89
CA HIS A 122 -28.98 -2.18 -10.23
C HIS A 122 -30.25 -2.98 -9.92
N SER A 123 -30.13 -4.30 -9.72
CA SER A 123 -31.29 -5.15 -9.49
C SER A 123 -31.70 -5.07 -8.02
N PRO A 124 -32.95 -4.70 -7.68
CA PRO A 124 -33.44 -4.88 -6.32
C PRO A 124 -33.46 -6.38 -6.03
N MET A 125 -32.86 -6.76 -4.90
CA MET A 125 -33.01 -8.09 -4.30
C MET A 125 -34.36 -8.22 -3.62
#